data_AF-A0A8D8R803-F1
#
_entry.id   AF-A0A8D8R803-F1
#
_cell.length_a   1.000
_cell.length_b   1.000
_cell.length_c   1.000
_cell.angle_alpha   90.00
_cell.angle_beta   90.00
_cell.angle_gamma   90.00
#
_symmetry.space_group_name_H-M   'P 1'
#
loop_
_entity.id
_entity.type
_entity.pdbx_description
1 polymer ?
#
loop_
_entity_poly.entity_id
_entity_poly.type
_entity_poly.pdbx_seq_one_letter_code
_entity_poly.pdbx_strand_id
1 'polypeptide(L)'
;PINNERFEFLGDSILNFIISNILYKKFPLINEGEMSRIRSNLINHKILFTLAVKFNLIKYIKLNYKKLNNFNKTYILTNILESLIGGIFLDSNINTTEQLVLKWYNKKIKLLIKNKDYKTILQ
;
A
#
# COMPACT_ATOMS: atom_id res chain seq x y z
N PRO A 1 14.46 18.38 11.88
CA PRO A 1 13.66 17.21 12.28
C PRO A 1 14.00 15.98 11.43
N ILE A 2 14.80 15.05 11.97
CA ILE A 2 15.14 13.78 11.30
C ILE A 2 14.11 12.75 11.79
N ASN A 3 12.88 12.85 11.27
CA ASN A 3 11.87 11.83 11.44
C ASN A 3 11.15 11.63 10.10
N ASN A 4 10.79 10.40 9.79
CA ASN A 4 10.26 10.01 8.49
C ASN A 4 8.78 10.40 8.32
N GLU A 5 8.15 11.01 9.33
CA GLU A 5 6.74 11.42 9.34
C GLU A 5 6.32 12.24 8.11
N ARG A 6 7.19 13.13 7.62
CA ARG A 6 6.89 13.91 6.39
C ARG A 6 6.84 13.03 5.14
N PHE A 7 7.73 12.03 5.08
CA PHE A 7 7.74 11.06 3.98
C PHE A 7 6.58 10.10 4.10
N GLU A 8 6.22 9.67 5.31
CA GLU A 8 5.03 8.87 5.60
C GLU A 8 3.76 9.58 5.11
N PHE A 9 3.55 10.83 5.53
CA PHE A 9 2.39 11.62 5.12
C PHE A 9 2.26 11.74 3.59
N LEU A 10 3.37 12.05 2.91
CA LEU A 10 3.40 12.13 1.45
C LEU A 10 3.16 10.76 0.80
N GLY A 11 3.80 9.73 1.33
CA GLY A 11 3.72 8.36 0.84
C GLY A 11 2.35 7.73 0.96
N ASP A 12 1.65 7.97 2.08
CA ASP A 12 0.25 7.55 2.27
C ASP A 12 -0.66 8.20 1.23
N SER A 13 -0.53 9.51 1.01
CA SER A 13 -1.31 10.23 0.00
C SER A 13 -1.07 9.68 -1.41
N ILE A 14 0.19 9.40 -1.75
CA ILE A 14 0.56 8.83 -3.05
C ILE A 14 0.03 7.40 -3.21
N LEU A 15 0.16 6.57 -2.18
CA LEU A 15 -0.35 5.21 -2.19
C LEU A 15 -1.88 5.19 -2.38
N ASN A 16 -2.58 6.06 -1.64
CA ASN A 16 -4.02 6.28 -1.80
C ASN A 16 -4.39 6.64 -3.24
N PHE A 17 -3.70 7.61 -3.82
CA PHE A 17 -3.92 8.04 -5.20
C PHE A 17 -3.70 6.89 -6.18
N ILE A 18 -2.57 6.19 -6.08
CA ILE A 18 -2.21 5.09 -7.00
C ILE A 18 -3.27 3.99 -6.93
N ILE A 19 -3.64 3.53 -5.74
CA ILE A 19 -4.64 2.45 -5.59
C ILE A 19 -6.01 2.91 -6.10
N SER A 20 -6.43 4.15 -5.81
CA SER A 20 -7.66 4.71 -6.39
C SER A 20 -7.63 4.75 -7.92
N ASN A 21 -6.53 5.24 -8.51
CA ASN A 21 -6.36 5.34 -9.97
C ASN A 21 -6.45 3.95 -10.64
N ILE A 22 -5.84 2.94 -10.02
CA ILE A 22 -5.89 1.56 -10.49
C ILE A 22 -7.32 1.02 -10.43
N LEU A 23 -8.04 1.24 -9.32
CA LEU A 23 -9.41 0.77 -9.17
C LEU A 23 -10.35 1.43 -10.19
N TYR A 24 -10.25 2.75 -10.34
CA TYR A 24 -11.03 3.52 -11.31
C TYR A 24 -10.82 3.01 -12.74
N LYS A 25 -9.57 2.79 -13.15
CA LYS A 25 -9.24 2.31 -14.51
C LYS A 25 -9.60 0.85 -14.76
N LYS A 26 -9.46 -0.03 -13.76
CA LYS A 26 -9.65 -1.48 -13.95
C LYS A 26 -11.08 -1.96 -13.70
N PHE A 27 -11.87 -1.22 -12.94
CA PHE A 27 -13.21 -1.62 -12.56
C PHE A 27 -14.22 -0.51 -12.91
N PRO A 28 -14.51 -0.28 -14.21
CA PRO A 28 -15.41 0.81 -14.63
C PRO A 28 -16.87 0.61 -14.18
N LEU A 29 -17.24 -0.61 -13.78
CA LEU A 29 -18.61 -0.98 -13.41
C LEU A 29 -18.91 -0.89 -11.91
N ILE A 30 -17.91 -0.61 -11.07
CA ILE A 30 -18.10 -0.57 -9.61
C ILE A 30 -18.33 0.87 -9.16
N ASN A 31 -19.23 1.07 -8.20
CA ASN A 31 -19.53 2.40 -7.69
C ASN A 31 -18.45 2.91 -6.71
N GLU A 32 -18.54 4.19 -6.34
CA GLU A 32 -17.60 4.85 -5.41
C GLU A 32 -17.47 4.09 -4.08
N GLY A 33 -18.58 3.69 -3.46
CA GLY A 33 -18.54 3.00 -2.17
C GLY A 33 -17.82 1.65 -2.25
N GLU A 34 -18.00 0.91 -3.34
CA GLU A 34 -17.23 -0.31 -3.60
C GLU A 34 -15.74 -0.02 -3.81
N MET A 35 -15.39 1.00 -4.60
CA MET A 35 -13.99 1.42 -4.81
C MET A 35 -13.33 1.78 -3.48
N SER A 36 -13.99 2.62 -2.67
CA SER A 36 -13.50 3.05 -1.36
C SER A 36 -13.31 1.86 -0.42
N ARG A 37 -14.24 0.91 -0.38
CA ARG A 37 -14.10 -0.32 0.42
C ARG A 37 -12.94 -1.19 -0.04
N ILE A 38 -12.78 -1.40 -1.36
CA ILE A 38 -11.68 -2.21 -1.91
C ILE A 38 -10.34 -1.52 -1.63
N ARG A 39 -10.25 -0.20 -1.81
CA ARG A 39 -9.06 0.59 -1.50
C ARG A 39 -8.66 0.40 -0.04
N SER A 40 -9.55 0.67 0.92
CA SER A 40 -9.25 0.51 2.36
C SER A 40 -8.82 -0.92 2.70
N ASN A 41 -9.41 -1.92 2.02
CA ASN A 41 -8.98 -3.30 2.17
C ASN A 41 -7.59 -3.58 1.60
N LEU A 42 -7.14 -2.86 0.58
CA LEU A 42 -5.82 -2.98 -0.03
C LEU A 42 -4.73 -2.22 0.73
N ILE A 43 -5.04 -1.08 1.34
CA ILE A 43 -4.04 -0.21 1.99
C ILE A 43 -4.08 -0.27 3.53
N ASN A 44 -4.75 -1.25 4.13
CA ASN A 44 -4.76 -1.38 5.59
C ASN A 44 -3.39 -1.81 6.16
N HIS A 45 -3.18 -1.52 7.45
CA HIS A 45 -1.96 -1.87 8.18
C HIS A 45 -1.59 -3.35 8.07
N LYS A 46 -2.55 -4.27 8.06
CA LYS A 46 -2.25 -5.71 7.93
C LYS A 46 -1.57 -6.01 6.60
N ILE A 47 -2.05 -5.43 5.50
CA ILE A 47 -1.45 -5.60 4.18
C ILE A 47 -0.11 -4.91 4.10
N LEU A 48 -0.01 -3.65 4.53
CA LEU A 48 1.24 -2.90 4.48
C LEU A 48 2.32 -3.59 5.32
N PHE A 49 1.97 -4.10 6.51
CA PHE A 49 2.87 -4.91 7.33
C PHE A 49 3.36 -6.16 6.60
N THR A 50 2.46 -6.92 5.95
CA THR A 50 2.88 -8.11 5.19
C THR A 50 3.85 -7.77 4.06
N LEU A 51 3.70 -6.62 3.41
CA LEU A 51 4.62 -6.14 2.38
C LEU A 51 5.95 -5.70 3.00
N ALA A 52 5.92 -4.93 4.08
CA ALA A 52 7.11 -4.46 4.80
C ALA A 52 7.97 -5.62 5.31
N VAL A 53 7.35 -6.67 5.86
CA VAL A 53 8.02 -7.91 6.27
C VAL A 53 8.60 -8.64 5.06
N LYS A 54 7.85 -8.77 3.96
CA LYS A 54 8.33 -9.41 2.73
C LYS A 54 9.56 -8.71 2.16
N PHE A 55 9.62 -7.37 2.23
CA PHE A 55 10.77 -6.59 1.80
C PHE A 55 11.89 -6.53 2.84
N ASN A 56 11.70 -7.17 3.99
CA ASN A 56 12.67 -7.22 5.08
C ASN A 56 13.08 -5.82 5.57
N LEU A 57 12.13 -4.87 5.58
CA LEU A 57 12.39 -3.45 5.90
C LEU A 57 12.93 -3.26 7.31
N ILE A 58 12.67 -4.22 8.20
CA ILE A 58 13.17 -4.26 9.58
C ILE A 58 14.69 -4.07 9.68
N LYS A 59 15.46 -4.51 8.68
CA LYS A 59 16.93 -4.42 8.66
C LYS A 59 17.45 -2.99 8.49
N TYR A 60 16.62 -2.10 7.95
CA TYR A 60 16.97 -0.71 7.65
C TYR A 60 16.50 0.26 8.75
N ILE A 61 15.88 -0.26 9.81
CA ILE A 61 15.39 0.54 10.93
C ILE A 61 16.52 0.77 11.94
N LYS A 62 16.83 2.04 12.23
CA LYS A 62 17.84 2.43 13.23
C LYS A 62 17.32 2.42 14.68
N LEU A 63 16.13 1.88 14.93
CA LEU A 63 15.48 1.79 16.23
C LEU A 63 15.74 0.43 16.87
N ASN A 64 15.70 0.38 18.20
CA ASN A 64 15.87 -0.87 18.95
C ASN A 64 14.59 -1.74 18.89
N TYR A 65 14.32 -2.29 17.70
CA TYR A 65 13.07 -2.95 17.34
C TYR A 65 12.70 -4.13 18.26
N LYS A 66 13.70 -4.78 18.88
CA LYS A 66 13.50 -5.91 19.80
C LYS A 66 12.74 -5.53 21.07
N LYS A 67 12.83 -4.27 21.53
CA LYS A 67 12.16 -3.80 22.77
C LYS A 67 10.70 -3.35 22.57
N LEU A 68 10.21 -3.34 21.34
CA LEU A 68 8.87 -2.87 21.00
C LEU A 68 7.82 -3.98 21.19
N ASN A 69 6.62 -3.59 21.64
CA ASN A 69 5.45 -4.47 21.61
C ASN A 69 5.00 -4.75 20.16
N ASN A 70 4.16 -5.77 19.96
CA ASN A 70 3.76 -6.20 18.61
C ASN A 70 2.95 -5.14 17.85
N PHE A 71 2.19 -4.31 18.56
CA PHE A 71 1.42 -3.21 17.97
C PHE A 71 2.35 -2.15 17.37
N ASN A 72 3.30 -1.63 18.16
CA ASN A 72 4.25 -0.62 17.71
C ASN A 72 5.11 -1.15 16.57
N LYS A 73 5.49 -2.44 16.61
CA LYS A 73 6.20 -3.12 15.51
C LYS A 73 5.43 -3.07 14.20
N THR A 74 4.13 -3.36 14.25
CA THR A 74 3.25 -3.35 13.07
C THR A 74 3.16 -1.94 12.50
N TYR A 75 2.85 -0.97 13.35
CA TYR A 75 2.69 0.44 12.99
C TYR A 75 3.99 1.03 12.40
N ILE A 76 5.13 0.84 13.06
CA ILE A 76 6.42 1.35 12.57
C ILE A 76 6.77 0.76 11.20
N LEU A 77 6.55 -0.54 10.99
CA LEU A 77 6.84 -1.15 9.68
C LEU A 77 5.91 -0.66 8.58
N THR A 78 4.64 -0.38 8.88
CA THR A 78 3.70 0.15 7.89
C THR A 78 4.08 1.56 7.49
N ASN A 79 4.39 2.40 8.47
CA ASN A 79 4.79 3.80 8.26
C ASN A 79 6.10 3.90 7.49
N ILE A 80 7.03 2.96 7.69
CA ILE A 80 8.28 2.90 6.92
C ILE A 80 8.04 2.53 5.47
N LEU A 81 7.09 1.63 5.19
CA LEU A 81 6.73 1.30 3.81
C LEU A 81 6.11 2.53 3.11
N GLU A 82 5.23 3.27 3.78
CA GLU A 82 4.67 4.53 3.26
C GLU A 82 5.77 5.57 3.06
N SER A 83 6.66 5.74 4.05
CA SER A 83 7.82 6.63 3.93
C SER A 83 8.71 6.27 2.74
N LEU A 84 8.91 4.97 2.48
CA LEU A 84 9.66 4.49 1.33
C LEU A 84 8.96 4.87 0.01
N ILE A 85 7.64 4.76 -0.07
CA ILE A 85 6.87 5.21 -1.24
C ILE A 85 7.05 6.72 -1.45
N GLY A 86 6.95 7.52 -0.39
CA GLY A 86 7.21 8.96 -0.45
C GLY A 86 8.63 9.28 -0.92
N GLY A 87 9.63 8.53 -0.45
CA GLY A 87 11.02 8.66 -0.87
C GLY A 87 11.24 8.33 -2.34
N ILE A 88 10.69 7.20 -2.81
CA ILE A 88 10.76 6.78 -4.23
C ILE A 88 10.12 7.84 -5.13
N PHE A 89 8.98 8.40 -4.73
CA PHE A 89 8.33 9.45 -5.51
C PHE A 89 9.19 10.72 -5.61
N LEU A 90 9.80 11.15 -4.51
CA LEU A 90 10.67 12.33 -4.51
C LEU A 90 11.97 12.12 -5.30
N ASP A 91 12.50 10.90 -5.30
CA ASP A 91 13.71 10.53 -6.05
C ASP A 91 13.43 10.30 -7.55
N SER A 92 12.19 10.00 -7.92
CA SER A 92 11.80 9.67 -9.29
C SER A 92 10.60 10.48 -9.80
N ASN A 93 9.43 9.86 -9.99
CA ASN A 93 8.19 10.51 -10.40
C ASN A 93 6.97 9.62 -10.11
N ILE A 94 5.76 10.12 -10.40
CA ILE A 94 4.53 9.37 -10.14
C ILE A 94 4.40 8.08 -10.96
N ASN A 95 4.88 8.07 -12.21
CA ASN A 95 4.74 6.91 -13.11
C ASN A 95 5.60 5.75 -12.64
N THR A 96 6.85 6.02 -12.23
CA THR A 96 7.76 5.00 -11.69
C THR A 96 7.23 4.45 -10.37
N THR A 97 6.73 5.30 -9.48
CA THR A 97 6.11 4.88 -8.21
C THR A 97 4.86 4.02 -8.46
N GLU A 98 3.99 4.42 -9.40
CA GLU A 98 2.79 3.65 -9.77
C GLU A 98 3.14 2.24 -10.27
N GLN A 99 4.15 2.12 -11.14
CA GLN A 99 4.60 0.82 -11.64
C GLN A 99 5.14 -0.08 -10.53
N LEU A 100 5.87 0.48 -9.56
CA LEU A 100 6.40 -0.29 -8.42
C LEU A 100 5.28 -0.76 -7.50
N VAL A 101 4.35 0.13 -7.13
CA VAL A 101 3.19 -0.22 -6.31
C VAL A 101 2.34 -1.28 -7.02
N LEU A 102 2.11 -1.14 -8.33
CA LEU A 102 1.43 -2.16 -9.13
C LEU A 102 2.11 -3.52 -9.05
N LYS A 103 3.45 -3.57 -9.13
CA LYS A 103 4.22 -4.83 -8.99
C LYS A 103 4.03 -5.44 -7.60
N TRP A 104 4.02 -4.64 -6.53
CA TRP A 104 3.83 -5.11 -5.16
C TRP A 104 2.42 -5.67 -4.93
N TYR A 105 1.42 -5.04 -5.53
CA TYR A 105 0.01 -5.39 -5.37
C TYR A 105 -0.53 -6.36 -6.43
N ASN A 106 0.26 -6.73 -7.44
CA ASN A 106 -0.17 -7.50 -8.60
C ASN A 106 -0.95 -8.77 -8.23
N LYS A 107 -0.44 -9.58 -7.29
CA LYS A 107 -1.11 -10.83 -6.85
C LYS A 107 -2.48 -10.55 -6.21
N LYS A 108 -2.60 -9.49 -5.40
CA LYS A 108 -3.86 -9.11 -4.73
C LYS A 108 -4.87 -8.54 -5.71
N ILE A 109 -4.43 -7.66 -6.62
CA ILE A 109 -5.30 -7.10 -7.66
C ILE A 109 -5.82 -8.22 -8.59
N LYS A 110 -4.98 -9.17 -9.00
CA LYS A 110 -5.41 -10.33 -9.81
C LYS A 110 -6.46 -11.19 -9.09
N LEU A 111 -6.29 -11.43 -7.80
CA LEU A 111 -7.28 -12.16 -7.00
C LEU A 111 -8.61 -11.40 -6.88
N LEU A 112 -8.57 -10.07 -6.75
CA LEU A 112 -9.77 -9.23 -6.73
C LEU A 112 -10.54 -9.30 -8.05
N ILE A 113 -9.85 -9.22 -9.18
CA ILE A 113 -10.44 -9.36 -10.52
C ILE A 113 -11.14 -10.71 -10.63
N LYS A 114 -10.41 -11.80 -10.34
CA LYS A 114 -10.94 -13.17 -10.41
C LYS A 114 -12.21 -13.35 -9.55
N ASN A 115 -12.23 -12.81 -8.34
CA ASN A 115 -13.38 -12.92 -7.44
C ASN A 115 -14.59 -12.09 -7.92
N LYS A 116 -14.37 -10.96 -8.59
CA LYS A 116 -15.44 -10.15 -9.19
C LYS A 116 -16.01 -10.86 -10.41
N ASP A 117 -15.17 -11.41 -11.29
CA ASP A 117 -15.62 -12.16 -12.46
C ASP A 117 -16.57 -13.31 -12.06
N TYR A 118 -16.24 -14.08 -11.02
CA TYR A 118 -17.13 -15.14 -10.52
C TYR A 118 -18.46 -14.63 -9.96
N LYS A 119 -18.48 -13.44 -9.35
CA LYS A 119 -19.73 -12.84 -8.85
C LYS A 119 -20.58 -12.28 -9.97
N THR A 120 -19.98 -11.71 -11.01
CA THR A 120 -20.68 -11.19 -12.18
C THR A 120 -21.27 -12.31 -13.04
N ILE A 121 -20.68 -13.51 -13.03
CA ILE A 121 -21.21 -14.69 -13.75
C ILE A 121 -22.42 -15.32 -13.03
N LEU A 122 -22.58 -15.11 -11.72
CA LEU A 122 -23.63 -15.73 -10.90
C LEU A 122 -24.85 -14.81 -10.66
N GLN A 123 -24.83 -13.58 -11.19
CA GLN A 123 -25.97 -12.66 -11.20
C GLN A 123 -26.63 -12.66 -12.57
#